data_AF-A0A831Z2Z4-F1
#
_entry.id   AF-A0A831Z2Z4-F1
#
_cell.length_a   1.000
_cell.length_b   1.000
_cell.length_c   1.000
_cell.angle_alpha   90.00
_cell.angle_beta   90.00
_cell.angle_gamma   90.00
#
_symmetry.space_group_name_H-M   'P 1'
#
loop_
_entity.id
_entity.type
_entity.pdbx_description
1 polymer ?
#
loop_
_entity_poly.entity_id
_entity_poly.type
_entity_poly.pdbx_seq_one_letter_code
_entity_poly.pdbx_strand_id
1 'polypeptide(L)'
;MSTKLYVKLSIVVISFLLFTYFVYPSVKFQFLMSKKEREELQLKDPVQYNRLMDRSLRLGLDLQGGMHIVMEVDIKALLNKLAKNKDKRFEDALNYAEKMATERDEDFIDAFVTKLESSGADLARYFGTRKLRSRGEIIKYLREQVKEAVNRSLEIIRNRVDQFGVAEPTIQKVGDHRIIVELAGITDPQRVRKLLGETALLEFRLLKAPEITVKVADRINAYLLGKAAADTSAQTKSEAKKDTAVVTGEELFGKTQEDTTQDTTTVAQEEEGLL
;
A
#
# COMPACT_ATOMS: atom_id res chain seq x y z
N MET A 1 55.67 -3.10 42.76
CA MET A 1 54.90 -3.67 41.63
C MET A 1 53.40 -3.78 41.87
N SER A 2 52.92 -3.81 43.12
CA SER A 2 51.51 -4.09 43.47
C SER A 2 50.51 -2.96 43.14
N THR A 3 50.89 -1.68 43.26
CA THR A 3 49.99 -0.55 42.97
C THR A 3 49.50 -0.51 41.52
N LYS A 4 50.37 -0.82 40.54
CA LYS A 4 49.98 -0.93 39.13
C LYS A 4 49.02 -2.11 38.87
N LEU A 5 49.11 -3.16 39.68
CA LEU A 5 48.21 -4.32 39.60
C LEU A 5 46.84 -4.00 40.19
N TYR A 6 46.77 -3.31 41.33
CA TYR A 6 45.51 -2.87 41.94
C TYR A 6 44.75 -1.87 41.05
N VAL A 7 45.44 -0.93 40.39
CA VAL A 7 44.80 -0.01 39.43
C VAL A 7 44.21 -0.78 38.24
N LYS A 8 44.95 -1.73 37.66
CA LYS A 8 44.43 -2.59 36.59
C LYS A 8 43.23 -3.43 37.05
N LEU A 9 43.30 -4.02 38.25
CA LEU A 9 42.20 -4.79 38.83
C LEU A 9 40.96 -3.93 39.04
N SER A 10 41.12 -2.71 39.55
CA SER A 10 40.00 -1.79 39.77
C SER A 10 39.32 -1.37 38.45
N ILE A 11 40.09 -1.14 37.38
CA ILE A 11 39.53 -0.86 36.04
C ILE A 11 38.73 -2.07 35.52
N VAL A 12 39.23 -3.29 35.70
CA VAL A 12 38.53 -4.51 35.28
C VAL A 12 37.22 -4.69 36.05
N VAL A 13 37.22 -4.48 37.38
CA VAL A 13 36.02 -4.61 38.22
C VAL A 13 34.98 -3.54 37.86
N ILE A 14 35.40 -2.29 37.65
CA ILE A 14 34.50 -1.21 37.23
C ILE A 14 33.90 -1.50 35.84
N SER A 15 34.72 -1.98 34.91
CA SER A 15 34.27 -2.40 33.58
C SER A 15 33.26 -3.55 33.66
N PHE A 16 33.50 -4.54 34.51
CA PHE A 16 32.58 -5.66 34.71
C PHE A 16 31.26 -5.23 35.34
N LEU A 17 31.28 -4.33 36.32
CA LEU A 17 30.08 -3.76 36.92
C LEU A 17 29.27 -2.94 35.90
N LEU A 18 29.94 -2.11 35.10
CA LEU A 18 29.30 -1.36 34.01
C LEU A 18 28.67 -2.28 32.97
N PHE A 19 29.39 -3.33 32.56
CA PHE A 19 28.87 -4.34 31.63
C PHE A 19 27.63 -5.03 32.19
N THR A 20 27.70 -5.49 33.45
CA THR A 20 26.58 -6.18 34.10
C THR A 20 25.36 -5.25 34.23
N TYR A 21 25.58 -3.98 34.58
CA TYR A 21 24.51 -2.98 34.65
C TYR A 21 23.85 -2.72 33.29
N PHE A 22 24.63 -2.65 32.21
CA PHE A 22 24.11 -2.38 30.87
C PHE A 22 23.39 -3.60 30.24
N VAL A 23 23.84 -4.82 30.57
CA VAL A 23 23.27 -6.07 30.04
C VAL A 23 22.05 -6.56 30.84
N TYR A 24 21.96 -6.20 32.13
CA TYR A 24 20.87 -6.64 33.02
C TYR A 24 19.45 -6.36 32.48
N PRO A 25 19.13 -5.18 31.91
CA PRO A 25 17.80 -4.93 31.32
C PRO A 25 17.46 -5.91 30.19
N SER A 26 18.41 -6.19 29.30
CA SER A 26 18.25 -7.16 28.20
C SER A 26 17.98 -8.56 28.70
N VAL A 27 18.77 -9.02 29.68
CA VAL A 27 18.62 -10.36 30.27
C VAL A 27 17.28 -10.47 31.00
N LYS A 28 16.90 -9.46 31.78
CA LYS A 28 15.61 -9.42 32.47
C LYS A 28 14.44 -9.47 31.49
N PHE A 29 14.46 -8.64 30.46
CA PHE A 29 13.36 -8.52 29.51
C PHE A 29 13.24 -9.76 28.61
N GLN A 30 14.34 -10.27 28.06
CA GLN A 30 14.33 -11.37 27.08
C GLN A 30 14.31 -12.77 27.71
N PHE A 31 15.11 -13.01 28.75
CA PHE A 31 15.32 -14.34 29.31
C PHE A 31 14.53 -14.60 30.59
N LEU A 32 14.34 -13.58 31.45
CA LEU A 32 13.65 -13.77 32.73
C LEU A 32 12.14 -13.52 32.63
N MET A 33 11.67 -12.66 31.72
CA MET A 33 10.26 -12.29 31.61
C MET A 33 9.54 -13.17 30.58
N SER A 34 8.52 -13.91 31.01
CA SER A 34 7.66 -14.73 30.14
C SER A 34 6.74 -13.85 29.27
N LYS A 35 6.23 -14.39 28.15
CA LYS A 35 5.32 -13.64 27.24
C LYS A 35 4.11 -13.04 27.98
N LYS A 36 3.52 -13.78 28.93
CA LYS A 36 2.38 -13.31 29.73
C LYS A 36 2.72 -12.16 30.66
N GLU A 37 3.89 -12.19 31.30
CA GLU A 37 4.33 -11.10 32.18
C GLU A 37 4.64 -9.82 31.40
N ARG A 38 5.11 -9.94 30.15
CA ARG A 38 5.30 -8.79 29.25
C ARG A 38 3.99 -8.15 28.85
N GLU A 39 2.99 -8.95 28.50
CA GLU A 39 1.63 -8.48 28.20
C GLU A 39 0.98 -7.83 29.42
N GLU A 40 1.10 -8.44 30.59
CA GLU A 40 0.57 -7.90 31.84
C GLU A 40 1.26 -6.58 32.23
N LEU A 41 2.57 -6.47 32.00
CA LEU A 41 3.32 -5.24 32.23
C LEU A 41 2.93 -4.13 31.24
N GLN A 42 2.68 -4.47 29.98
CA GLN A 42 2.18 -3.53 28.97
C GLN A 42 0.81 -2.94 29.36
N LEU A 43 -0.05 -3.74 30.00
CA LEU A 43 -1.37 -3.34 30.48
C LEU A 43 -1.34 -2.55 31.81
N LYS A 44 -0.46 -2.93 32.75
CA LYS A 44 -0.40 -2.32 34.09
C LYS A 44 0.47 -1.07 34.18
N ASP A 45 1.62 -1.06 33.49
CA ASP A 45 2.57 0.06 33.52
C ASP A 45 3.27 0.22 32.15
N PRO A 46 2.63 0.92 31.19
CA PRO A 46 3.18 1.09 29.85
C PRO A 46 4.49 1.89 29.82
N VAL A 47 4.73 2.76 30.81
CA VAL A 47 5.96 3.56 30.88
C VAL A 47 7.15 2.69 31.27
N GLN A 48 6.96 1.78 32.23
CA GLN A 48 7.99 0.83 32.60
C GLN A 48 8.26 -0.19 31.50
N TYR A 49 7.21 -0.67 30.82
CA TYR A 49 7.33 -1.56 29.67
C TYR A 49 8.19 -0.94 28.56
N ASN A 50 7.86 0.28 28.13
CA ASN A 50 8.61 0.97 27.07
C ASN A 50 10.07 1.20 27.47
N ARG A 51 10.35 1.60 28.72
CA ARG A 51 11.73 1.80 29.21
C ARG A 51 12.57 0.52 29.20
N LEU A 52 11.96 -0.63 29.49
CA LEU A 52 12.64 -1.93 29.45
C LEU A 52 12.87 -2.38 28.01
N MET A 53 11.88 -2.18 27.13
CA MET A 53 12.01 -2.44 25.70
C MET A 53 13.16 -1.60 25.10
N ASP A 54 13.15 -0.28 25.33
CA ASP A 54 14.14 0.68 24.81
C ASP A 54 15.58 0.39 25.28
N ARG A 55 15.73 -0.18 26.49
CA ARG A 55 17.04 -0.54 27.07
C ARG A 55 17.47 -1.97 26.76
N SER A 56 16.59 -2.79 26.19
CA SER A 56 16.90 -4.18 25.84
C SER A 56 17.55 -4.26 24.46
N LEU A 57 18.41 -5.26 24.26
CA LEU A 57 18.95 -5.58 22.94
C LEU A 57 17.81 -5.95 21.98
N ARG A 58 17.86 -5.43 20.75
CA ARG A 58 16.89 -5.78 19.71
C ARG A 58 17.29 -7.12 19.10
N LEU A 59 16.33 -8.04 18.98
CA LEU A 59 16.56 -9.34 18.34
C LEU A 59 16.18 -9.21 16.86
N GLY A 60 17.07 -9.62 15.98
CA GLY A 60 16.77 -9.68 14.54
C GLY A 60 15.76 -10.77 14.20
N LEU A 61 15.37 -10.81 12.92
CA LEU A 61 14.43 -11.80 12.36
C LEU A 61 14.82 -13.24 12.69
N ASP A 62 16.10 -13.56 12.63
CA ASP A 62 16.62 -14.92 12.85
C ASP A 62 16.50 -15.37 14.32
N LEU A 63 16.57 -14.43 15.27
CA LEU A 63 16.51 -14.73 16.71
C LEU A 63 15.10 -14.61 17.31
N GLN A 64 14.29 -13.67 16.82
CA GLN A 64 12.93 -13.45 17.32
C GLN A 64 11.86 -14.20 16.51
N GLY A 65 12.22 -14.67 15.32
CA GLY A 65 11.25 -15.08 14.30
C GLY A 65 10.51 -13.89 13.70
N GLY A 66 9.89 -14.10 12.53
CA GLY A 66 9.15 -13.05 11.85
C GLY A 66 8.87 -13.37 10.39
N MET A 67 8.81 -12.33 9.56
CA MET A 67 8.51 -12.45 8.14
C MET A 67 9.38 -11.51 7.29
N HIS A 68 9.88 -12.05 6.17
CA HIS A 68 10.56 -11.32 5.11
C HIS A 68 9.71 -11.43 3.84
N ILE A 69 9.31 -10.29 3.27
CA ILE A 69 8.53 -10.23 2.04
C ILE A 69 9.25 -9.32 1.04
N VAL A 70 9.30 -9.76 -0.21
CA VAL A 70 9.64 -8.91 -1.35
C VAL A 70 8.34 -8.57 -2.07
N MET A 71 8.06 -7.29 -2.18
CA MET A 71 6.93 -6.77 -2.95
C MET A 71 7.43 -6.01 -4.17
N GLU A 72 6.66 -6.06 -5.24
CA GLU A 72 6.93 -5.35 -6.49
C GLU A 72 5.79 -4.39 -6.78
N VAL A 73 6.13 -3.21 -7.30
CA VAL A 73 5.14 -2.24 -7.75
C VAL A 73 4.55 -2.68 -9.08
N ASP A 74 3.23 -2.68 -9.20
CA ASP A 74 2.54 -3.01 -10.44
C ASP A 74 2.72 -1.90 -11.50
N ILE A 75 3.79 -2.03 -12.29
CA ILE A 75 4.11 -1.10 -13.39
C ILE A 75 3.03 -1.17 -14.49
N LYS A 76 2.44 -2.33 -14.73
CA LYS A 76 1.38 -2.50 -15.73
C LYS A 76 0.14 -1.68 -15.37
N ALA A 77 -0.33 -1.79 -14.12
CA ALA A 77 -1.44 -0.99 -13.62
C ALA A 77 -1.12 0.51 -13.62
N LEU A 78 0.11 0.88 -13.28
CA LEU A 78 0.57 2.27 -13.35
C LEU A 78 0.48 2.82 -14.77
N LEU A 79 1.06 2.12 -15.77
CA LEU A 79 1.02 2.56 -17.17
C LEU A 79 -0.42 2.60 -17.69
N ASN A 80 -1.25 1.63 -17.32
CA ASN A 80 -2.67 1.63 -17.66
C ASN A 80 -3.40 2.86 -17.07
N LYS A 81 -3.02 3.32 -15.87
CA LYS A 81 -3.58 4.53 -15.25
C LYS A 81 -3.07 5.82 -15.91
N LEU A 82 -1.82 5.85 -16.36
CA LEU A 82 -1.20 7.03 -17.00
C LEU A 82 -1.60 7.20 -18.47
N ALA A 83 -1.96 6.11 -19.15
CA ALA A 83 -2.31 6.12 -20.57
C ALA A 83 -3.66 6.81 -20.81
N LYS A 84 -3.68 7.75 -21.74
CA LYS A 84 -4.89 8.49 -22.16
C LYS A 84 -5.77 7.68 -23.10
N ASN A 85 -5.14 6.91 -23.99
CA ASN A 85 -5.82 6.08 -24.97
C ASN A 85 -5.48 4.62 -24.68
N LYS A 86 -6.47 3.73 -24.70
CA LYS A 86 -6.27 2.30 -24.45
C LYS A 86 -6.84 1.55 -25.63
N ASP A 87 -5.96 1.03 -26.47
CA ASP A 87 -6.33 0.21 -27.62
C ASP A 87 -5.72 -1.19 -27.49
N LYS A 88 -6.12 -2.09 -28.39
CA LYS A 88 -5.63 -3.47 -28.37
C LYS A 88 -4.11 -3.55 -28.46
N ARG A 89 -3.48 -2.64 -29.23
CA ARG A 89 -2.02 -2.60 -29.39
C ARG A 89 -1.31 -2.25 -28.08
N PHE A 90 -1.87 -1.32 -27.31
CA PHE A 90 -1.38 -0.96 -25.99
C PHE A 90 -1.48 -2.13 -25.01
N GLU A 91 -2.63 -2.79 -24.94
CA GLU A 91 -2.82 -3.96 -24.08
C GLU A 91 -1.89 -5.13 -24.46
N ASP A 92 -1.72 -5.38 -25.77
CA ASP A 92 -0.78 -6.37 -26.27
C ASP A 92 0.67 -6.03 -25.89
N ALA A 93 1.05 -4.74 -25.90
CA ALA A 93 2.36 -4.28 -25.47
C ALA A 93 2.58 -4.42 -23.95
N LEU A 94 1.56 -4.12 -23.13
CA LEU A 94 1.62 -4.32 -21.68
C LEU A 94 1.81 -5.81 -21.33
N ASN A 95 1.00 -6.68 -21.93
CA ASN A 95 1.08 -8.12 -21.68
C ASN A 95 2.41 -8.72 -22.17
N TYR A 96 2.97 -8.19 -23.27
CA TYR A 96 4.30 -8.58 -23.74
C TYR A 96 5.40 -8.15 -22.76
N ALA A 97 5.35 -6.90 -22.30
CA ALA A 97 6.33 -6.37 -21.34
C ALA A 97 6.31 -7.13 -20.02
N GLU A 98 5.13 -7.48 -19.51
CA GLU A 98 4.95 -8.31 -18.32
C GLU A 98 5.60 -9.70 -18.47
N LYS A 99 5.42 -10.34 -19.63
CA LYS A 99 6.08 -11.61 -19.93
C LYS A 99 7.59 -11.47 -19.99
N MET A 100 8.11 -10.44 -20.64
CA MET A 100 9.56 -10.22 -20.76
C MET A 100 10.20 -9.89 -19.41
N ALA A 101 9.55 -9.08 -18.58
CA ALA A 101 10.00 -8.80 -17.23
C ALA A 101 10.03 -10.07 -16.37
N THR A 102 9.02 -10.94 -16.47
CA THR A 102 8.92 -12.16 -15.65
C THR A 102 9.86 -13.27 -16.13
N GLU A 103 9.94 -13.51 -17.43
CA GLU A 103 10.69 -14.64 -18.00
C GLU A 103 12.17 -14.33 -18.23
N ARG A 104 12.51 -13.07 -18.51
CA ARG A 104 13.84 -12.66 -18.96
C ARG A 104 14.51 -11.59 -18.11
N ASP A 105 13.84 -11.11 -17.06
CA ASP A 105 14.33 -10.02 -16.19
C ASP A 105 14.68 -8.75 -17.00
N GLU A 106 13.96 -8.51 -18.10
CA GLU A 106 14.11 -7.31 -18.93
C GLU A 106 13.40 -6.10 -18.30
N ASP A 107 13.92 -4.89 -18.53
CA ASP A 107 13.27 -3.66 -18.06
C ASP A 107 11.87 -3.50 -18.71
N PHE A 108 10.85 -3.41 -17.86
CA PHE A 108 9.46 -3.38 -18.29
C PHE A 108 9.17 -2.23 -19.27
N ILE A 109 9.72 -1.04 -19.01
CA ILE A 109 9.45 0.15 -19.83
C ILE A 109 10.09 -0.01 -21.21
N ASP A 110 11.32 -0.51 -21.28
CA ASP A 110 12.01 -0.72 -22.54
C ASP A 110 11.35 -1.82 -23.38
N ALA A 111 10.95 -2.94 -22.77
CA ALA A 111 10.21 -4.01 -23.43
C ALA A 111 8.85 -3.52 -23.95
N PHE A 112 8.13 -2.73 -23.14
CA PHE A 112 6.87 -2.12 -23.52
C PHE A 112 7.02 -1.17 -24.71
N VAL A 113 7.96 -0.23 -24.66
CA VAL A 113 8.18 0.76 -25.73
C VAL A 113 8.60 0.06 -27.02
N THR A 114 9.51 -0.91 -26.94
CA THR A 114 9.98 -1.68 -28.10
C THR A 114 8.82 -2.41 -28.79
N LYS A 115 7.95 -3.06 -28.00
CA LYS A 115 6.80 -3.75 -28.55
C LYS A 115 5.78 -2.79 -29.15
N LEU A 116 5.51 -1.68 -28.49
CA LEU A 116 4.53 -0.70 -28.95
C LEU A 116 4.93 -0.09 -30.30
N GLU A 117 6.20 0.26 -30.45
CA GLU A 117 6.72 0.84 -31.68
C GLU A 117 6.80 -0.18 -32.82
N SER A 118 7.12 -1.44 -32.52
CA SER A 118 7.06 -2.53 -33.52
C SER A 118 5.65 -2.73 -34.10
N SER A 119 4.61 -2.33 -33.35
CA SER A 119 3.21 -2.35 -33.81
C SER A 119 2.81 -1.11 -34.64
N GLY A 120 3.75 -0.19 -34.88
CA GLY A 120 3.53 1.07 -35.58
C GLY A 120 2.75 2.11 -34.76
N ALA A 121 2.73 1.98 -33.44
CA ALA A 121 2.05 2.91 -32.55
C ALA A 121 3.06 3.87 -31.91
N ASP A 122 2.77 5.17 -31.95
CA ASP A 122 3.61 6.20 -31.33
C ASP A 122 3.31 6.32 -29.84
N LEU A 123 4.36 6.32 -29.02
CA LEU A 123 4.29 6.47 -27.57
C LEU A 123 3.60 7.80 -27.16
N ALA A 124 3.76 8.86 -27.96
CA ALA A 124 3.11 10.15 -27.73
C ALA A 124 1.57 10.07 -27.80
N ARG A 125 0.99 9.08 -28.48
CA ARG A 125 -0.47 8.90 -28.53
C ARG A 125 -1.05 8.47 -27.19
N TYR A 126 -0.26 7.74 -26.39
CA TYR A 126 -0.69 7.15 -25.13
C TYR A 126 -0.36 8.06 -23.95
N PHE A 127 0.86 8.61 -23.94
CA PHE A 127 1.39 9.38 -22.79
C PHE A 127 1.72 10.83 -23.13
N GLY A 128 1.50 11.26 -24.37
CA GLY A 128 1.85 12.61 -24.81
C GLY A 128 1.03 13.70 -24.10
N THR A 129 1.71 14.77 -23.74
CA THR A 129 1.10 15.99 -23.19
C THR A 129 1.69 17.20 -23.89
N ARG A 130 1.16 18.41 -23.62
CA ARG A 130 1.71 19.65 -24.19
C ARG A 130 3.23 19.79 -23.98
N LYS A 131 3.76 19.26 -22.86
CA LYS A 131 5.17 19.28 -22.46
C LYS A 131 5.95 17.99 -22.76
N LEU A 132 5.28 16.91 -23.18
CA LEU A 132 5.88 15.59 -23.39
C LEU A 132 5.59 15.18 -24.83
N ARG A 133 6.50 15.53 -25.75
CA ARG A 133 6.31 15.28 -27.19
C ARG A 133 7.34 14.31 -27.76
N SER A 134 8.56 14.32 -27.24
CA SER A 134 9.60 13.42 -27.73
C SER A 134 9.56 12.08 -27.01
N ARG A 135 9.96 11.02 -27.73
CA ARG A 135 10.12 9.68 -27.16
C ARG A 135 10.96 9.69 -25.88
N GLY A 136 12.12 10.36 -25.91
CA GLY A 136 13.05 10.40 -24.77
C GLY A 136 12.44 11.07 -23.53
N GLU A 137 11.72 12.17 -23.71
CA GLU A 137 11.02 12.85 -22.61
C GLU A 137 9.93 11.96 -22.01
N ILE A 138 9.17 11.24 -22.84
CA ILE A 138 8.10 10.37 -22.37
C ILE A 138 8.68 9.18 -21.60
N ILE A 139 9.74 8.54 -22.09
CA ILE A 139 10.42 7.44 -21.37
C ILE A 139 10.93 7.93 -20.02
N LYS A 140 11.58 9.11 -19.98
CA LYS A 140 12.04 9.72 -18.73
C LYS A 140 10.88 9.98 -17.77
N TYR A 141 9.76 10.49 -18.27
CA TYR A 141 8.56 10.71 -17.46
C TYR A 141 8.00 9.42 -16.88
N LEU A 142 7.89 8.35 -17.68
CA LEU A 142 7.41 7.04 -17.22
C LEU A 142 8.30 6.47 -16.11
N ARG A 143 9.63 6.53 -16.28
CA ARG A 143 10.58 6.09 -15.25
C ARG A 143 10.46 6.89 -13.95
N GLU A 144 10.26 8.21 -14.05
CA GLU A 144 10.02 9.04 -12.87
C GLU A 144 8.69 8.68 -12.19
N GLN A 145 7.64 8.40 -12.95
CA GLN A 145 6.36 7.95 -12.39
C GLN A 145 6.48 6.59 -11.69
N VAL A 146 7.29 5.66 -12.22
CA VAL A 146 7.57 4.38 -11.55
C VAL A 146 8.28 4.63 -10.22
N LYS A 147 9.34 5.44 -10.21
CA LYS A 147 10.07 5.79 -8.98
C LYS A 147 9.17 6.45 -7.94
N GLU A 148 8.30 7.35 -8.38
CA GLU A 148 7.32 8.01 -7.53
C GLU A 148 6.27 7.02 -6.99
N ALA A 149 5.80 6.09 -7.82
CA ALA A 149 4.90 5.02 -7.38
C ALA A 149 5.54 4.10 -6.33
N VAL A 150 6.84 3.81 -6.45
CA VAL A 150 7.61 3.07 -5.43
C VAL A 150 7.70 3.86 -4.13
N ASN A 151 7.97 5.17 -4.18
CA ASN A 151 8.02 5.99 -2.97
C ASN A 151 6.66 6.04 -2.26
N ARG A 152 5.56 6.22 -3.00
CA ARG A 152 4.20 6.17 -2.45
C ARG A 152 3.87 4.81 -1.86
N SER A 153 4.26 3.74 -2.55
CA SER A 153 4.04 2.38 -2.04
C SER A 153 4.81 2.14 -0.74
N LEU A 154 6.04 2.64 -0.64
CA LEU A 154 6.83 2.56 0.60
C LEU A 154 6.13 3.28 1.76
N GLU A 155 5.58 4.46 1.52
CA GLU A 155 4.84 5.21 2.55
C GLU A 155 3.57 4.47 2.99
N ILE A 156 2.79 3.93 2.03
CA ILE A 156 1.60 3.12 2.32
C ILE A 156 1.97 1.89 3.16
N ILE A 157 3.02 1.18 2.79
CA ILE A 157 3.50 0.00 3.52
C ILE A 157 3.92 0.40 4.93
N ARG A 158 4.66 1.49 5.09
CA ARG A 158 5.07 2.00 6.41
C ARG A 158 3.87 2.26 7.32
N ASN A 159 2.90 3.01 6.81
CA ASN A 159 1.67 3.33 7.55
C ASN A 159 0.86 2.07 7.91
N ARG A 160 0.81 1.06 7.04
CA ARG A 160 0.14 -0.23 7.33
C ARG A 160 0.89 -1.05 8.38
N VAL A 161 2.20 -1.04 8.34
CA VAL A 161 3.04 -1.79 9.29
C VAL A 161 2.96 -1.17 10.68
N ASP A 162 2.92 0.16 10.78
CA ASP A 162 2.77 0.87 12.05
C ASP A 162 1.49 0.48 12.81
N GLN A 163 0.41 0.11 12.09
CA GLN A 163 -0.85 -0.37 12.68
C GLN A 163 -0.72 -1.72 13.41
N PHE A 164 0.30 -2.51 13.10
CA PHE A 164 0.53 -3.80 13.77
C PHE A 164 1.33 -3.69 15.06
N GLY A 165 1.87 -2.51 15.39
CA GLY A 165 2.63 -2.29 16.62
C GLY A 165 3.93 -3.11 16.66
N VAL A 166 4.53 -3.39 15.49
CA VAL A 166 5.86 -4.01 15.44
C VAL A 166 6.91 -3.01 15.91
N ALA A 167 7.81 -3.45 16.79
CA ALA A 167 8.75 -2.56 17.46
C ALA A 167 9.71 -1.88 16.46
N GLU A 168 10.14 -2.60 15.42
CA GLU A 168 10.92 -2.05 14.31
C GLU A 168 10.69 -2.82 13.00
N PRO A 169 10.05 -2.19 12.01
CA PRO A 169 10.04 -2.74 10.67
C PRO A 169 11.24 -2.25 9.86
N THR A 170 11.88 -3.17 9.12
CA THR A 170 12.86 -2.81 8.09
C THR A 170 12.14 -2.74 6.76
N ILE A 171 11.97 -1.53 6.21
CA ILE A 171 11.33 -1.33 4.91
C ILE A 171 12.32 -0.60 4.01
N GLN A 172 12.77 -1.28 2.95
CA GLN A 172 13.82 -0.76 2.06
C GLN A 172 13.45 -0.95 0.59
N LYS A 173 13.83 0.01 -0.24
CA LYS A 173 13.73 -0.11 -1.70
C LYS A 173 14.92 -0.91 -2.21
N VAL A 174 14.65 -1.87 -3.10
CA VAL A 174 15.69 -2.72 -3.71
C VAL A 174 15.53 -2.69 -5.22
N GLY A 175 16.59 -2.27 -5.91
CA GLY A 175 16.53 -1.97 -7.33
C GLY A 175 15.56 -0.82 -7.62
N ASP A 176 14.89 -0.88 -8.77
CA ASP A 176 14.08 0.23 -9.28
C ASP A 176 12.58 0.13 -8.95
N HIS A 177 12.07 -1.09 -8.69
CA HIS A 177 10.62 -1.32 -8.51
C HIS A 177 10.26 -2.29 -7.38
N ARG A 178 11.22 -2.79 -6.60
CA ARG A 178 10.96 -3.72 -5.49
C ARG A 178 11.12 -3.06 -4.12
N ILE A 179 10.36 -3.55 -3.16
CA ILE A 179 10.37 -3.14 -1.75
C ILE A 179 10.51 -4.39 -0.90
N ILE A 180 11.57 -4.42 -0.09
CA ILE A 180 11.78 -5.45 0.92
C ILE A 180 11.18 -4.98 2.23
N VAL A 181 10.41 -5.85 2.86
CA VAL A 181 9.80 -5.63 4.17
C VAL A 181 10.16 -6.77 5.10
N GLU A 182 10.77 -6.43 6.22
CA GLU A 182 11.15 -7.37 7.27
C GLU A 182 10.49 -6.95 8.58
N LEU A 183 9.73 -7.88 9.16
CA LEU A 183 8.95 -7.67 10.36
C LEU A 183 9.35 -8.72 11.39
N ALA A 184 10.04 -8.30 12.44
CA ALA A 184 10.40 -9.15 13.57
C ALA A 184 9.25 -9.22 14.60
N GLY A 185 9.09 -10.35 15.27
CA GLY A 185 8.17 -10.46 16.41
C GLY A 185 6.67 -10.49 16.07
N ILE A 186 6.32 -10.71 14.80
CA ILE A 186 4.93 -10.86 14.39
C ILE A 186 4.32 -12.19 14.89
N THR A 187 3.08 -12.15 15.37
CA THR A 187 2.38 -13.35 15.88
C THR A 187 1.67 -14.12 14.77
N ASP A 188 1.10 -13.42 13.78
CA ASP A 188 0.38 -14.02 12.65
C ASP A 188 0.90 -13.48 11.30
N PRO A 189 1.81 -14.21 10.63
CA PRO A 189 2.33 -13.82 9.32
C PRO A 189 1.28 -13.78 8.21
N GLN A 190 0.25 -14.63 8.27
CA GLN A 190 -0.76 -14.72 7.22
C GLN A 190 -1.66 -13.50 7.22
N ARG A 191 -2.06 -13.02 8.40
CA ARG A 191 -2.83 -11.78 8.55
C ARG A 191 -2.07 -10.56 8.02
N VAL A 192 -0.78 -10.48 8.33
CA VAL A 192 0.07 -9.37 7.86
C VAL A 192 0.26 -9.44 6.35
N ARG A 193 0.53 -10.63 5.78
CA ARG A 193 0.60 -10.83 4.33
C ARG A 193 -0.69 -10.39 3.63
N LYS A 194 -1.86 -10.76 4.17
CA LYS A 194 -3.15 -10.36 3.62
C LYS A 194 -3.33 -8.84 3.62
N LEU A 195 -3.03 -8.16 4.74
CA LEU A 195 -3.18 -6.71 4.82
C LEU A 195 -2.19 -5.96 3.92
N LEU A 196 -0.93 -6.42 3.85
CA LEU A 196 0.07 -5.80 2.98
C LEU A 196 -0.21 -6.06 1.50
N GLY A 197 -0.74 -7.24 1.15
CA GLY A 197 -1.09 -7.61 -0.22
C GLY A 197 -2.41 -7.03 -0.73
N GLU A 198 -3.35 -6.68 0.14
CA GLU A 198 -4.62 -6.09 -0.26
C GLU A 198 -4.44 -4.64 -0.75
N THR A 199 -4.85 -4.36 -1.98
CA THR A 199 -4.92 -2.98 -2.50
C THR A 199 -6.12 -2.27 -1.86
N ALA A 200 -5.87 -1.31 -0.97
CA ALA A 200 -6.94 -0.54 -0.34
C ALA A 200 -7.33 0.62 -1.27
N LEU A 201 -8.21 0.34 -2.23
CA LEU A 201 -8.75 1.35 -3.13
C LEU A 201 -9.94 2.05 -2.45
N LEU A 202 -9.75 3.29 -2.00
CA LEU A 202 -10.82 4.14 -1.50
C LEU A 202 -11.35 5.02 -2.65
N GLU A 203 -12.58 4.79 -3.07
CA GLU A 203 -13.28 5.62 -4.06
C GLU A 203 -14.43 6.38 -3.41
N PHE A 204 -14.47 7.69 -3.65
CA PHE A 204 -15.66 8.49 -3.36
C PHE A 204 -16.52 8.52 -4.61
N ARG A 205 -17.75 8.02 -4.51
CA ARG A 205 -18.73 8.04 -5.60
C ARG A 205 -19.94 8.87 -5.19
N LEU A 206 -20.39 9.74 -6.09
CA LEU A 206 -21.65 10.45 -5.90
C LEU A 206 -22.81 9.47 -6.03
N LEU A 207 -23.70 9.52 -5.04
CA LEU A 207 -24.93 8.75 -5.07
C LEU A 207 -25.92 9.37 -6.06
N LYS A 208 -26.67 8.52 -6.77
CA LYS A 208 -27.80 8.96 -7.59
C LYS A 208 -28.92 9.49 -6.70
N ALA A 209 -29.89 10.16 -7.34
CA ALA A 209 -31.05 10.73 -6.67
C ALA A 209 -31.67 9.75 -5.65
N PRO A 210 -32.05 10.24 -4.46
CA PRO A 210 -32.47 9.40 -3.34
C PRO A 210 -33.63 8.47 -3.70
N GLU A 211 -34.53 8.91 -4.59
CA GLU A 211 -35.66 8.14 -5.07
C GLU A 211 -35.26 6.85 -5.81
N ILE A 212 -34.17 6.88 -6.57
CA ILE A 212 -33.64 5.72 -7.30
C ILE A 212 -32.92 4.81 -6.30
N THR A 213 -32.11 5.40 -5.42
CA THR A 213 -31.32 4.66 -4.42
C THR A 213 -32.21 3.87 -3.45
N VAL A 214 -33.30 4.46 -2.95
CA VAL A 214 -34.25 3.78 -2.06
C VAL A 214 -34.93 2.60 -2.76
N LYS A 215 -35.43 2.79 -3.99
CA LYS A 215 -36.06 1.71 -4.78
C LYS A 215 -35.12 0.54 -5.03
N VAL A 216 -33.84 0.83 -5.27
CA VAL A 216 -32.81 -0.21 -5.48
C VAL A 216 -32.49 -0.92 -4.17
N ALA A 217 -32.35 -0.17 -3.06
CA ALA A 217 -32.14 -0.74 -1.74
C ALA A 217 -33.29 -1.68 -1.33
N ASP A 218 -34.54 -1.29 -1.60
CA ASP A 218 -35.72 -2.11 -1.32
C ASP A 218 -35.73 -3.40 -2.14
N ARG A 219 -35.31 -3.35 -3.41
CA ARG A 219 -35.19 -4.53 -4.29
C ARG A 219 -34.09 -5.47 -3.80
N ILE A 220 -32.92 -4.93 -3.41
CA ILE A 220 -31.82 -5.72 -2.83
C ILE A 220 -32.31 -6.39 -1.54
N ASN A 221 -33.00 -5.65 -0.67
CA ASN A 221 -33.53 -6.17 0.58
C ASN A 221 -34.57 -7.29 0.33
N ALA A 222 -35.49 -7.10 -0.60
CA ALA A 222 -36.47 -8.12 -0.98
C ALA A 222 -35.82 -9.39 -1.56
N TYR A 223 -34.71 -9.24 -2.29
CA TYR A 223 -33.91 -10.35 -2.81
C TYR A 223 -33.18 -11.10 -1.68
N LEU A 224 -32.51 -10.40 -0.76
CA LEU A 224 -31.81 -11.00 0.38
C LEU A 224 -32.77 -11.69 1.36
N LEU A 225 -33.99 -11.17 1.50
CA LEU A 225 -35.05 -11.78 2.31
C LEU A 225 -35.75 -12.95 1.61
N GLY A 226 -35.32 -13.34 0.41
CA GLY A 226 -35.89 -14.45 -0.35
C GLY A 226 -37.34 -14.24 -0.80
N LYS A 227 -37.83 -12.99 -0.78
CA LYS A 227 -39.19 -12.62 -1.21
C LYS A 227 -39.28 -12.26 -2.70
N ALA A 228 -38.14 -12.11 -3.37
CA ALA A 228 -38.10 -11.93 -4.81
C ALA A 228 -38.06 -13.30 -5.50
N ALA A 229 -39.20 -13.71 -6.06
CA ALA A 229 -39.21 -14.73 -7.09
C ALA A 229 -38.28 -14.29 -8.23
N ALA A 230 -37.48 -15.22 -8.72
CA ALA A 230 -36.67 -15.04 -9.92
C ALA A 230 -37.60 -14.87 -11.14
N ASP A 231 -38.09 -13.65 -11.38
CA ASP A 231 -38.70 -13.30 -12.66
C ASP A 231 -37.58 -13.07 -13.69
N THR A 232 -36.96 -14.17 -14.09
CA THR A 232 -36.34 -14.30 -15.41
C THR A 232 -37.47 -14.46 -16.41
N SER A 233 -38.10 -13.35 -16.79
CA SER A 233 -38.84 -13.30 -18.06
C SER A 233 -38.66 -11.94 -18.70
N ALA A 234 -37.65 -11.86 -19.55
CA ALA A 234 -37.71 -11.05 -20.75
C ALA A 234 -38.91 -11.55 -21.58
N GLN A 235 -40.09 -10.97 -21.37
CA GLN A 235 -41.17 -11.04 -22.35
C GLN A 235 -41.18 -9.74 -23.15
N THR A 236 -40.57 -9.84 -24.34
CA THR A 236 -40.88 -8.97 -25.46
C THR A 236 -42.32 -9.25 -25.88
N LYS A 237 -43.26 -8.41 -25.44
CA LYS A 237 -44.53 -8.21 -26.14
C LYS A 237 -44.81 -6.72 -26.20
N SER A 238 -44.66 -6.21 -27.42
CA SER A 238 -45.10 -4.90 -27.86
C SER A 238 -46.60 -4.76 -27.62
N GLU A 239 -47.03 -3.81 -26.80
CA GLU A 239 -47.85 -2.66 -27.22
C GLU A 239 -48.17 -1.71 -26.03
N ALA A 240 -47.97 -0.42 -26.30
CA ALA A 240 -48.61 0.77 -25.71
C ALA A 240 -48.36 1.18 -24.21
N LYS A 241 -47.37 2.09 -24.08
CA LYS A 241 -47.47 3.40 -23.36
C LYS A 241 -47.45 3.42 -21.81
N LYS A 242 -46.24 3.46 -21.22
CA LYS A 242 -45.71 4.56 -20.36
C LYS A 242 -44.38 4.15 -19.71
N ASP A 243 -43.42 5.07 -19.78
CA ASP A 243 -42.12 5.16 -19.10
C ASP A 243 -41.77 4.05 -18.10
N THR A 244 -40.87 3.15 -18.49
CA THR A 244 -40.06 2.38 -17.55
C THR A 244 -38.66 2.23 -18.15
N ALA A 245 -37.75 3.12 -17.73
CA ALA A 245 -36.33 2.98 -18.02
C ALA A 245 -35.79 1.78 -17.23
N VAL A 246 -35.26 0.81 -17.96
CA VAL A 246 -34.55 -0.36 -17.43
C VAL A 246 -33.17 0.11 -16.96
N VAL A 247 -32.99 0.24 -15.64
CA VAL A 247 -31.73 0.69 -15.04
C VAL A 247 -30.82 -0.51 -14.79
N THR A 248 -29.79 -0.65 -15.62
CA THR A 248 -28.67 -1.59 -15.40
C THR A 248 -27.66 -1.03 -14.39
N GLY A 249 -26.86 -1.88 -13.75
CA GLY A 249 -25.94 -1.50 -12.67
C GLY A 249 -24.93 -0.40 -13.00
N GLU A 250 -24.64 -0.16 -14.30
CA GLU A 250 -23.82 0.96 -14.77
C GLU A 250 -24.55 2.31 -14.73
N GLU A 251 -25.88 2.36 -14.70
CA GLU A 251 -26.63 3.62 -14.63
C GLU A 251 -26.80 4.15 -13.20
N LEU A 252 -26.59 3.27 -12.20
CA LEU A 252 -26.66 3.58 -10.76
C LEU A 252 -25.45 4.36 -10.25
N PHE A 253 -24.32 4.27 -10.95
CA PHE A 253 -23.12 5.03 -10.64
C PHE A 253 -22.86 5.95 -11.84
N GLY A 254 -22.90 7.26 -11.64
CA GLY A 254 -22.77 8.22 -12.75
C GLY A 254 -21.48 8.01 -13.56
N LYS A 255 -21.47 8.43 -14.84
CA LYS A 255 -20.24 8.45 -15.63
C LYS A 255 -19.22 9.36 -14.98
N THR A 256 -17.98 8.87 -14.87
CA THR A 256 -16.80 9.65 -14.48
C THR A 256 -16.66 10.87 -15.39
N GLN A 257 -16.75 12.07 -14.82
CA GLN A 257 -16.26 13.28 -15.47
C GLN A 257 -14.73 13.33 -15.24
N GLU A 258 -13.95 13.20 -16.31
CA GLU A 258 -12.56 13.65 -16.33
C GLU A 258 -12.57 15.18 -16.33
N ASP A 259 -12.37 15.79 -15.17
CA ASP A 259 -12.22 17.24 -15.10
C ASP A 259 -10.74 17.61 -15.27
N THR A 260 -10.46 18.28 -16.39
CA THR A 260 -9.16 18.80 -16.77
C THR A 260 -9.05 20.24 -16.27
N THR A 261 -8.30 20.45 -15.17
CA THR A 261 -7.62 21.69 -14.72
C THR A 261 -8.34 23.03 -14.90
N GLN A 262 -8.55 23.74 -13.78
CA GLN A 262 -8.21 25.16 -13.67
C GLN A 262 -7.90 25.55 -12.21
N ASP A 263 -6.79 26.28 -12.06
CA ASP A 263 -6.26 26.88 -10.85
C ASP A 263 -7.29 27.72 -10.08
N THR A 264 -7.17 27.76 -8.74
CA THR A 264 -7.04 29.03 -8.01
C THR A 264 -6.35 28.75 -6.66
N THR A 265 -5.11 29.20 -6.55
CA THR A 265 -4.46 29.55 -5.29
C THR A 265 -5.01 30.91 -4.82
N THR A 266 -4.95 31.21 -3.50
CA THR A 266 -5.29 32.47 -2.77
C THR A 266 -6.68 32.46 -2.10
N VAL A 267 -6.92 32.88 -0.84
CA VAL A 267 -6.13 33.56 0.23
C VAL A 267 -6.94 33.53 1.56
N ALA A 268 -6.25 33.73 2.70
CA ALA A 268 -6.68 34.19 4.04
C ALA A 268 -7.57 33.24 4.91
N GLN A 269 -7.25 32.91 6.17
CA GLN A 269 -7.03 33.71 7.40
C GLN A 269 -8.22 34.58 7.84
N GLU A 270 -8.58 34.42 9.11
CA GLU A 270 -9.53 35.19 9.96
C GLU A 270 -11.04 35.02 9.69
N GLU A 271 -11.76 34.40 10.63
CA GLU A 271 -12.44 35.14 11.71
C GLU A 271 -12.93 34.19 12.83
N GLU A 272 -12.88 34.73 14.05
CA GLU A 272 -13.49 34.21 15.27
C GLU A 272 -15.02 34.25 15.21
N GLY A 273 -15.68 33.47 16.08
CA GLY A 273 -16.87 33.98 16.78
C GLY A 273 -18.11 33.08 16.78
N LEU A 274 -18.54 32.74 18.01
CA LEU A 274 -19.90 32.36 18.45
C LEU A 274 -20.38 30.97 17.96
N LEU A 275 -20.54 29.93 18.78
CA LEU A 275 -21.09 29.81 20.14
C LEU A 275 -20.60 28.49 20.78
#